data_AF-Q18IF1-F1
#
_entry.id   AF-Q18IF1-F1
#
_cell.length_a   1.000
_cell.length_b   1.000
_cell.length_c   1.000
_cell.angle_alpha   90.00
_cell.angle_beta   90.00
_cell.angle_gamma   90.00
#
_symmetry.space_group_name_H-M   'P 1'
#
loop_
_entity.id
_entity.type
_entity.pdbx_description
1 polymer ?
#
loop_
_entity_poly.entity_id
_entity_poly.type
_entity_poly.pdbx_seq_one_letter_code
_entity_poly.pdbx_strand_id
1 'polypeptide(L)'
;MSTIRLGLDIAFVSIDGIPLGASLQPLQLQPHLALGSLGLTVLIATVVALTAVSAFVLQGRAADNRRRIAIIGGLIYAVALLSFWAGVRILFWRFAAEFPSDLPFVLPIMIGVGMLFITQWGGATILYLSYRFRIAGVWLFATTWGTVYAFVFVGGEGTPTFFLILWLIYFGPATLGVLAVLAGTELAVRNRERLITIVQGITED
;
A
#
# COMPACT_ATOMS: atom_id res chain seq x y z
N MET A 1 30.74 55.43 21.31
CA MET A 1 30.18 54.32 20.52
C MET A 1 30.98 53.05 20.83
N SER A 2 30.44 52.21 21.70
CA SER A 2 30.88 50.84 21.97
C SER A 2 29.79 50.23 22.85
N THR A 3 28.88 49.46 22.25
CA THR A 3 27.83 48.72 22.96
C THR A 3 28.24 47.26 23.01
N ILE A 4 28.72 46.82 24.18
CA ILE A 4 28.94 45.42 24.52
C ILE A 4 27.55 44.77 24.64
N ARG A 5 27.17 43.94 23.67
CA ARG A 5 25.98 43.09 23.76
C ARG A 5 26.33 41.89 24.64
N LEU A 6 25.90 41.92 25.90
CA LEU A 6 25.85 40.73 26.75
C LEU A 6 24.77 39.80 26.19
N GLY A 7 25.21 38.79 25.43
CA GLY A 7 24.42 37.59 25.14
C GLY A 7 24.28 36.81 26.44
N LEU A 8 23.11 36.90 27.07
CA LEU A 8 22.77 36.13 28.25
C LEU A 8 22.38 34.72 27.80
N ASP A 9 23.37 33.86 27.55
CA ASP A 9 23.15 32.43 27.41
C ASP A 9 22.85 31.85 28.80
N ILE A 10 21.57 31.65 29.10
CA ILE A 10 21.14 30.94 30.30
C ILE A 10 21.38 29.45 30.07
N ALA A 11 22.57 28.98 30.41
CA ALA A 11 22.88 27.57 30.50
C ALA A 11 22.32 27.02 31.82
N PHE A 12 21.24 26.25 31.76
CA PHE A 12 20.80 25.41 32.88
C PHE A 12 21.81 24.27 33.04
N VAL A 13 22.69 24.38 34.03
CA VAL A 13 23.64 23.35 34.42
C VAL A 13 22.92 22.40 35.39
N SER A 14 22.73 21.15 34.97
CA SER A 14 22.36 20.05 35.88
C SER A 14 23.51 19.78 36.85
N ILE A 15 23.18 19.43 38.09
CA ILE A 15 24.11 19.26 39.22
C ILE A 15 25.21 18.19 38.95
N ASP A 16 25.08 17.38 37.90
CA ASP A 16 26.03 16.30 37.54
C ASP A 16 26.96 16.61 36.35
N GLY A 17 27.10 17.87 35.92
CA GLY A 17 28.16 18.25 34.96
C GLY A 17 28.01 17.69 33.54
N ILE A 18 26.84 17.18 33.17
CA ILE A 18 26.56 16.77 31.79
C ILE A 18 26.14 18.00 30.98
N PRO A 19 26.86 18.38 29.91
CA PRO A 19 26.46 19.50 29.07
C PRO A 19 25.13 19.19 28.37
N LEU A 20 24.08 19.94 28.74
CA LEU A 20 22.74 19.94 28.12
C LEU A 20 22.72 20.49 26.67
N GLY A 21 23.86 20.55 26.01
CA GLY A 21 24.04 20.99 24.62
C GLY A 21 24.29 19.85 23.63
N ALA A 22 24.33 18.59 24.08
CA ALA A 22 24.43 17.43 23.19
C ALA A 22 23.07 17.15 22.54
N SER A 23 22.78 17.92 21.49
CA SER A 23 21.89 17.58 20.38
C SER A 23 20.74 16.63 20.76
N LEU A 24 19.68 17.18 21.35
CA LEU A 24 18.35 16.66 21.07
C LEU A 24 18.14 16.87 19.55
N GLN A 25 18.68 15.97 18.72
CA GLN A 25 18.02 15.69 17.46
C GLN A 25 16.58 15.45 17.87
N PRO A 26 15.61 16.25 17.40
CA PRO A 26 14.23 15.94 17.69
C PRO A 26 14.05 14.52 17.19
N LEU A 27 13.86 13.59 18.13
CA LEU A 27 13.32 12.27 17.88
C LEU A 27 12.19 12.55 16.89
N GLN A 28 12.39 12.15 15.63
CA GLN A 28 11.45 12.41 14.55
C GLN A 28 10.22 11.50 14.80
N LEU A 29 9.44 11.86 15.81
CA LEU A 29 8.20 11.20 16.20
C LEU A 29 7.09 11.48 15.18
N GLN A 30 7.26 12.48 14.31
CA GLN A 30 6.27 12.82 13.31
C GLN A 30 6.45 11.95 12.05
N PRO A 31 5.37 11.28 11.60
CA PRO A 31 5.37 10.59 10.32
C PRO A 31 5.71 11.55 9.19
N HIS A 32 6.55 11.11 8.26
CA HIS A 32 6.96 11.92 7.12
C HIS A 32 7.00 11.08 5.85
N LEU A 33 7.26 11.73 4.72
CA LEU A 33 7.32 11.06 3.43
C LEU A 33 8.77 10.69 3.16
N ALA A 34 9.04 9.44 2.79
CA ALA A 34 10.40 8.98 2.45
C ALA A 34 11.03 9.83 1.34
N LEU A 35 10.20 10.33 0.41
CA LEU A 35 10.62 11.14 -0.73
C LEU A 35 10.68 12.64 -0.41
N GLY A 36 10.33 13.06 0.81
CA GLY A 36 10.30 14.46 1.24
C GLY A 36 9.22 15.34 0.58
N SER A 37 8.43 14.80 -0.35
CA SER A 37 7.42 15.53 -1.12
C SER A 37 6.15 14.72 -1.32
N LEU A 38 5.00 15.32 -0.99
CA LEU A 38 3.68 14.71 -1.21
C LEU A 38 3.41 14.44 -2.69
N GLY A 39 3.77 15.40 -3.55
CA GLY A 39 3.58 15.25 -5.00
C GLY A 39 4.36 14.06 -5.56
N LEU A 40 5.59 13.85 -5.09
CA LEU A 40 6.43 12.73 -5.55
C LEU A 40 5.88 11.38 -5.06
N THR A 41 5.42 11.30 -3.82
CA THR A 41 4.75 10.11 -3.28
C THR A 41 3.49 9.75 -4.07
N VAL A 42 2.62 10.73 -4.31
CA VAL A 42 1.39 10.52 -5.09
C VAL A 42 1.73 10.09 -6.52
N LEU A 43 2.75 10.71 -7.14
CA LEU A 43 3.19 10.35 -8.48
C LEU A 43 3.65 8.88 -8.54
N ILE A 44 4.54 8.46 -7.62
CA ILE A 44 5.04 7.08 -7.60
C ILE A 44 3.89 6.08 -7.35
N ALA A 45 3.03 6.35 -6.36
CA ALA A 45 1.88 5.50 -6.09
C ALA A 45 0.97 5.35 -7.31
N THR A 46 0.75 6.45 -8.04
CA THR A 46 -0.04 6.47 -9.28
C THR A 46 0.63 5.67 -10.40
N VAL A 47 1.92 5.89 -10.64
CA VAL A 47 2.66 5.16 -11.69
C VAL A 47 2.68 3.66 -11.41
N VAL A 48 2.93 3.24 -10.17
CA VAL A 48 2.94 1.82 -9.81
C VAL A 48 1.55 1.20 -9.94
N ALA A 49 0.51 1.89 -9.47
CA ALA A 49 -0.87 1.43 -9.61
C ALA A 49 -1.31 1.33 -11.07
N LEU A 50 -1.00 2.33 -11.90
CA LEU A 50 -1.27 2.28 -13.35
C LEU A 50 -0.48 1.16 -14.03
N THR A 51 0.76 0.89 -13.62
CA THR A 51 1.57 -0.20 -14.16
C THR A 51 0.92 -1.56 -13.83
N ALA A 52 0.49 -1.76 -12.59
CA ALA A 52 -0.21 -2.97 -12.17
C ALA A 52 -1.50 -3.19 -12.98
N VAL A 53 -2.33 -2.15 -13.12
CA VAL A 53 -3.57 -2.20 -13.92
C VAL A 53 -3.28 -2.42 -15.40
N SER A 54 -2.24 -1.80 -15.95
CA SER A 54 -1.87 -1.98 -17.36
C SER A 54 -1.41 -3.41 -17.62
N ALA A 55 -0.53 -3.94 -16.78
CA ALA A 55 -0.10 -5.34 -16.86
C ALA A 55 -1.29 -6.30 -16.75
N PHE A 56 -2.22 -6.01 -15.84
CA PHE A 56 -3.46 -6.74 -15.65
C PHE A 56 -4.35 -6.73 -16.91
N VAL A 57 -4.60 -5.56 -17.50
CA VAL A 57 -5.43 -5.41 -18.70
C VAL A 57 -4.77 -6.08 -19.91
N LEU A 58 -3.45 -5.93 -20.08
CA LEU A 58 -2.70 -6.53 -21.18
C LEU A 58 -2.73 -8.07 -21.11
N GLN A 59 -2.53 -8.65 -19.92
CA GLN A 59 -2.62 -10.10 -19.72
C GLN A 59 -4.04 -10.62 -19.99
N GLY A 60 -5.06 -9.83 -19.63
CA GLY A 60 -6.46 -10.19 -19.90
C GLY A 60 -6.84 -10.23 -21.38
N ARG A 61 -6.14 -9.50 -22.25
CA ARG A 61 -6.38 -9.51 -23.70
C ARG A 61 -5.71 -10.69 -24.42
N ALA A 62 -4.62 -11.22 -23.87
CA ALA A 62 -3.73 -12.11 -24.58
C ALA A 62 -3.88 -13.61 -24.23
N ALA A 63 -4.74 -13.96 -23.27
CA ALA A 63 -4.56 -15.22 -22.56
C ALA A 63 -5.74 -16.21 -22.64
N ASP A 64 -5.40 -17.44 -23.01
CA ASP A 64 -6.30 -18.59 -22.98
C ASP A 64 -6.46 -19.20 -21.58
N ASN A 65 -5.46 -19.08 -20.69
CA ASN A 65 -5.46 -19.74 -19.39
C ASN A 65 -5.51 -18.78 -18.19
N ARG A 66 -6.74 -18.51 -17.74
CA ARG A 66 -7.06 -17.55 -16.66
C ARG A 66 -6.47 -17.93 -15.30
N ARG A 67 -6.45 -19.23 -14.95
CA ARG A 67 -5.92 -19.69 -13.65
C ARG A 67 -4.41 -19.43 -13.54
N ARG A 68 -3.68 -19.67 -14.63
CA ARG A 68 -2.24 -19.42 -14.70
C ARG A 68 -1.92 -17.93 -14.50
N ILE A 69 -2.70 -17.03 -15.11
CA ILE A 69 -2.54 -15.58 -14.93
C ILE A 69 -2.79 -15.16 -13.49
N ALA A 70 -3.86 -15.66 -12.87
CA ALA A 70 -4.20 -15.31 -11.50
C ALA A 70 -3.08 -15.68 -10.52
N ILE A 71 -2.49 -16.88 -10.69
CA ILE A 71 -1.42 -17.38 -9.80
C ILE A 71 -0.08 -16.71 -10.12
N ILE A 72 0.38 -16.76 -11.38
CA ILE A 72 1.71 -16.24 -11.75
C ILE A 72 1.74 -14.71 -11.65
N GLY A 73 0.71 -14.04 -12.16
CA GLY A 73 0.60 -12.59 -12.05
C GLY A 73 0.49 -12.15 -10.58
N GLY A 74 -0.22 -12.92 -9.75
CA GLY A 74 -0.31 -12.65 -8.32
C GLY A 74 1.03 -12.83 -7.62
N LEU A 75 1.80 -13.86 -7.98
CA LEU A 75 3.15 -14.06 -7.45
C LEU A 75 4.09 -12.93 -7.85
N ILE A 76 4.10 -12.52 -9.12
CA ILE A 76 4.90 -11.39 -9.61
C ILE A 76 4.51 -10.10 -8.89
N TYR A 77 3.21 -9.84 -8.75
CA TYR A 77 2.68 -8.66 -8.06
C TYR A 77 3.10 -8.63 -6.58
N ALA A 78 3.00 -9.76 -5.88
CA ALA A 78 3.41 -9.87 -4.49
C ALA A 78 4.93 -9.64 -4.32
N VAL A 79 5.74 -10.27 -5.16
CA VAL A 79 7.20 -10.09 -5.16
C VAL A 79 7.56 -8.64 -5.44
N ALA A 80 6.93 -8.00 -6.42
CA ALA A 80 7.18 -6.60 -6.77
C ALA A 80 6.85 -5.65 -5.60
N LEU A 81 5.70 -5.81 -4.96
CA LEU A 81 5.31 -4.95 -3.83
C LEU A 81 6.16 -5.18 -2.58
N LEU A 82 6.49 -6.44 -2.25
CA LEU A 82 7.38 -6.74 -1.13
C LEU A 82 8.80 -6.24 -1.39
N SER A 83 9.29 -6.35 -2.64
CA SER A 83 10.59 -5.81 -3.03
C SER A 83 10.60 -4.30 -3.00
N PHE A 84 9.51 -3.64 -3.40
CA PHE A 84 9.35 -2.20 -3.29
C PHE A 84 9.38 -1.74 -1.84
N TRP A 85 8.61 -2.40 -0.96
CA TRP A 85 8.66 -2.14 0.49
C TRP A 85 10.07 -2.28 1.05
N ALA A 86 10.75 -3.40 0.75
CA ALA A 86 12.12 -3.63 1.20
C ALA A 86 13.09 -2.58 0.64
N GLY A 87 12.96 -2.25 -0.65
CA GLY A 87 13.78 -1.26 -1.35
C GLY A 87 13.65 0.14 -0.75
N VAL A 88 12.44 0.61 -0.45
CA VAL A 88 12.23 1.89 0.25
C VAL A 88 12.99 1.88 1.58
N ARG A 89 12.92 0.79 2.36
CA ARG A 89 13.61 0.72 3.65
C ARG A 89 15.14 0.70 3.53
N ILE A 90 15.67 0.00 2.53
CA ILE A 90 17.13 -0.05 2.27
C ILE A 90 17.65 1.30 1.79
N LEU A 91 16.95 1.94 0.84
CA LEU A 91 17.40 3.18 0.20
C LEU A 91 17.36 4.37 1.17
N PHE A 92 16.38 4.39 2.06
CA PHE A 92 16.26 5.41 3.10
C PHE A 92 16.83 4.90 4.43
N TRP A 93 18.12 4.52 4.42
CA TRP A 93 18.89 3.89 5.52
C TRP A 93 18.75 4.55 6.90
N ARG A 94 18.40 5.85 6.94
CA ARG A 94 17.98 6.56 8.18
C ARG A 94 16.86 5.84 8.95
N PHE A 95 16.03 5.06 8.27
CA PHE A 95 14.95 4.24 8.85
C PHE A 95 15.26 2.75 8.93
N ALA A 96 16.47 2.35 8.51
CA ALA A 96 16.96 0.97 8.55
C ALA A 96 17.67 0.63 9.88
N ALA A 97 17.88 1.62 10.77
CA ALA A 97 18.48 1.40 12.08
C ALA A 97 17.68 0.41 12.96
N GLU A 98 16.41 0.18 12.63
CA GLU A 98 15.53 -0.82 13.25
C GLU A 98 15.23 -1.99 12.31
N PHE A 99 16.18 -2.42 11.46
CA PHE A 99 16.00 -3.69 10.76
C PHE A 99 15.79 -4.78 11.82
N PRO A 100 14.68 -5.54 11.78
CA PRO A 100 14.40 -6.50 12.83
C PRO A 100 15.54 -7.49 12.91
N SER A 101 16.25 -7.52 14.03
CA SER A 101 17.23 -8.58 14.33
C SER A 101 16.57 -9.96 14.34
N ASP A 102 15.25 -9.98 14.53
CA ASP A 102 14.44 -11.18 14.71
C ASP A 102 13.81 -11.63 13.38
N LEU A 103 14.68 -12.07 12.47
CA LEU A 103 14.32 -12.74 11.21
C LEU A 103 13.18 -13.80 11.32
N PRO A 104 13.07 -14.63 12.40
CA PRO A 104 11.98 -15.60 12.53
C PRO A 104 10.57 -14.98 12.62
N PHE A 105 10.42 -13.71 13.02
CA PHE A 105 9.11 -13.05 13.07
C PHE A 105 8.75 -12.33 11.77
N VAL A 106 9.75 -11.85 11.02
CA VAL A 106 9.53 -11.10 9.78
C VAL A 106 9.06 -12.02 8.65
N LEU A 107 9.65 -13.21 8.54
CA LEU A 107 9.37 -14.13 7.44
C LEU A 107 7.90 -14.58 7.39
N PRO A 108 7.26 -15.02 8.50
CA PRO A 108 5.83 -15.35 8.50
C PRO A 108 4.94 -14.17 8.10
N ILE A 109 5.27 -12.95 8.53
CA ILE A 109 4.53 -11.73 8.18
C ILE A 109 4.63 -11.47 6.68
N MET A 110 5.86 -11.55 6.12
CA MET A 110 6.07 -11.37 4.68
C MET A 110 5.32 -12.42 3.86
N ILE A 111 5.30 -13.68 4.31
CA ILE A 111 4.52 -14.74 3.67
C ILE A 111 3.03 -14.40 3.73
N GLY A 112 2.50 -14.02 4.90
CA GLY A 112 1.09 -13.64 5.05
C GLY A 112 0.68 -12.47 4.15
N VAL A 113 1.48 -11.41 4.12
CA VAL A 113 1.23 -10.26 3.24
C VAL A 113 1.38 -10.63 1.77
N GLY A 114 2.37 -11.46 1.42
CA GLY A 114 2.55 -11.99 0.08
C GLY A 114 1.31 -12.77 -0.39
N MET A 115 0.75 -13.62 0.47
CA MET A 115 -0.49 -14.35 0.18
C MET A 115 -1.69 -13.41 -0.01
N LEU A 116 -1.78 -12.32 0.75
CA LEU A 116 -2.79 -11.29 0.53
C LEU A 116 -2.61 -10.61 -0.83
N PHE A 117 -1.41 -10.23 -1.23
CA PHE A 117 -1.17 -9.62 -2.55
C PHE A 117 -1.49 -10.58 -3.71
N ILE A 118 -1.13 -11.87 -3.57
CA ILE A 118 -1.54 -12.92 -4.51
C ILE A 118 -3.08 -12.98 -4.60
N THR A 119 -3.76 -12.95 -3.45
CA THR A 119 -5.22 -12.97 -3.38
C THR A 119 -5.84 -11.73 -4.01
N GLN A 120 -5.24 -10.56 -3.83
CA GLN A 120 -5.74 -9.32 -4.41
C GLN A 120 -5.67 -9.37 -5.94
N TRP A 121 -4.51 -9.70 -6.49
CA TRP A 121 -4.37 -9.86 -7.94
C TRP A 121 -5.26 -10.96 -8.49
N GLY A 122 -5.26 -12.13 -7.85
CA GLY A 122 -6.04 -13.29 -8.27
C GLY A 122 -7.54 -13.02 -8.24
N GLY A 123 -8.04 -12.39 -7.18
CA GLY A 123 -9.42 -11.97 -7.03
C GLY A 123 -9.85 -10.99 -8.12
N ALA A 124 -9.05 -9.95 -8.36
CA ALA A 124 -9.31 -9.01 -9.45
C ALA A 124 -9.31 -9.71 -10.82
N THR A 125 -8.38 -10.65 -11.05
CA THR A 125 -8.25 -11.41 -12.29
C THR A 125 -9.46 -12.29 -12.55
N ILE A 126 -9.91 -13.02 -11.54
CA ILE A 126 -11.09 -13.89 -11.66
C ILE A 126 -12.34 -13.05 -11.91
N LEU A 127 -12.54 -11.97 -11.16
CA LEU A 127 -13.70 -11.10 -11.32
C LEU A 127 -13.75 -10.42 -12.70
N TYR A 128 -12.61 -9.95 -13.20
CA TYR A 128 -12.54 -9.28 -14.49
C TYR A 128 -12.60 -10.27 -15.67
N LEU A 129 -11.82 -11.35 -15.65
CA LEU A 129 -11.74 -12.26 -16.81
C LEU A 129 -12.92 -13.23 -16.88
N SER A 130 -13.47 -13.64 -15.75
CA SER A 130 -14.59 -14.59 -15.73
C SER A 130 -15.95 -13.90 -15.71
N TYR A 131 -16.09 -12.81 -14.95
CA TYR A 131 -17.38 -12.13 -14.76
C TYR A 131 -17.46 -10.75 -15.44
N ARG A 132 -16.37 -10.30 -16.07
CA ARG A 132 -16.26 -8.99 -16.74
C ARG A 132 -16.57 -7.81 -15.83
N PHE A 133 -16.32 -7.94 -14.53
CA PHE A 133 -16.56 -6.87 -13.55
C PHE A 133 -15.51 -5.78 -13.72
N ARG A 134 -15.93 -4.59 -14.15
CA ARG A 134 -15.00 -3.47 -14.39
C ARG A 134 -14.48 -2.92 -13.06
N ILE A 135 -15.26 -3.07 -11.99
CA ILE A 135 -14.90 -2.61 -10.65
C ILE A 135 -13.63 -3.30 -10.12
N ALA A 136 -13.31 -4.50 -10.62
CA ALA A 136 -12.10 -5.22 -10.25
C ALA A 136 -10.82 -4.44 -10.60
N GLY A 137 -10.79 -3.77 -11.76
CA GLY A 137 -9.63 -2.96 -12.18
C GLY A 137 -9.48 -1.68 -11.35
N VAL A 138 -10.60 -1.00 -11.07
CA VAL A 138 -10.63 0.20 -10.21
C VAL A 138 -10.21 -0.16 -8.78
N TRP A 139 -10.67 -1.29 -8.28
CA TRP A 139 -10.30 -1.78 -6.96
C TRP A 139 -8.81 -2.16 -6.89
N LEU A 140 -8.28 -2.84 -7.91
CA LEU A 140 -6.85 -3.18 -7.97
C LEU A 140 -5.99 -1.91 -8.02
N PHE A 141 -6.42 -0.90 -8.78
CA PHE A 141 -5.77 0.42 -8.77
C PHE A 141 -5.73 1.02 -7.36
N ALA A 142 -6.89 1.13 -6.71
CA ALA A 142 -7.00 1.78 -5.40
C ALA A 142 -6.19 1.06 -4.32
N THR A 143 -6.22 -0.28 -4.31
CA THR A 143 -5.45 -1.08 -3.34
C THR A 143 -3.95 -1.00 -3.59
N THR A 144 -3.50 -1.08 -4.84
CA THR A 144 -2.08 -0.89 -5.19
C THR A 144 -1.61 0.50 -4.81
N TRP A 145 -2.39 1.53 -5.16
CA TRP A 145 -2.07 2.93 -4.88
C TRP A 145 -1.94 3.17 -3.38
N GLY A 146 -2.93 2.74 -2.59
CA GLY A 146 -2.92 2.88 -1.14
C GLY A 146 -1.75 2.13 -0.49
N THR A 147 -1.44 0.93 -0.98
CA THR A 147 -0.29 0.13 -0.50
C THR A 147 1.02 0.86 -0.74
N VAL A 148 1.26 1.33 -1.96
CA VAL A 148 2.52 2.03 -2.33
C VAL A 148 2.64 3.36 -1.60
N TYR A 149 1.53 4.11 -1.50
CA TYR A 149 1.48 5.34 -0.73
C TYR A 149 1.87 5.09 0.72
N ALA A 150 1.30 4.06 1.36
CA ALA A 150 1.63 3.69 2.73
C ALA A 150 3.08 3.22 2.90
N PHE A 151 3.65 2.52 1.93
CA PHE A 151 5.05 2.07 1.98
C PHE A 151 6.06 3.23 1.91
N VAL A 152 5.70 4.30 1.20
CA VAL A 152 6.51 5.53 1.11
C VAL A 152 6.28 6.46 2.31
N PHE A 153 5.22 6.25 3.08
CA PHE A 153 4.99 6.95 4.34
C PHE A 153 5.85 6.32 5.44
N VAL A 154 6.86 7.04 5.92
CA VAL A 154 7.91 6.52 6.79
C VAL A 154 8.18 7.49 7.96
N GLY A 155 8.35 6.97 9.17
CA GLY A 155 8.58 7.76 10.40
C GLY A 155 7.43 7.67 11.40
N GLY A 156 7.75 7.87 12.69
CA GLY A 156 6.89 7.56 13.84
C GLY A 156 7.36 6.30 14.59
N GLU A 157 6.81 6.04 15.79
CA GLU A 157 7.18 4.91 16.70
C GLU A 157 6.89 3.50 16.14
N GLY A 158 6.38 3.40 14.91
CA GLY A 158 6.05 2.13 14.27
C GLY A 158 7.26 1.47 13.64
N THR A 159 7.66 0.31 14.18
CA THR A 159 8.71 -0.55 13.63
C THR A 159 8.51 -0.84 12.12
N PRO A 160 9.56 -1.21 11.36
CA PRO A 160 9.43 -1.45 9.91
C PRO A 160 8.36 -2.48 9.52
N THR A 161 8.07 -3.44 10.41
CA THR A 161 7.06 -4.49 10.24
C THR A 161 5.65 -4.06 10.64
N PHE A 162 5.48 -2.99 11.41
CA PHE A 162 4.19 -2.52 11.90
C PHE A 162 3.17 -2.34 10.76
N PHE A 163 3.58 -1.68 9.68
CA PHE A 163 2.70 -1.49 8.51
C PHE A 163 2.34 -2.80 7.82
N LEU A 164 3.25 -3.76 7.74
CA LEU A 164 2.95 -5.08 7.16
C LEU A 164 1.95 -5.85 8.03
N ILE A 165 2.08 -5.77 9.36
CA ILE A 165 1.14 -6.40 10.30
C ILE A 165 -0.24 -5.75 10.20
N LEU A 166 -0.29 -4.42 10.20
CA LEU A 166 -1.53 -3.67 10.10
C LEU A 166 -2.21 -3.93 8.74
N TRP A 167 -1.41 -4.02 7.67
CA TRP A 167 -1.91 -4.45 6.36
C TRP A 167 -2.42 -5.89 6.39
N LEU A 168 -1.72 -6.81 7.04
CA LEU A 168 -2.09 -8.21 7.11
C LEU A 168 -3.42 -8.44 7.85
N ILE A 169 -3.59 -7.78 8.99
CA ILE A 169 -4.70 -8.06 9.92
C ILE A 169 -5.90 -7.16 9.65
N TYR A 170 -5.68 -5.93 9.17
CA TYR A 170 -6.75 -4.93 9.05
C TYR A 170 -7.02 -4.53 7.60
N PHE A 171 -6.07 -3.85 6.93
CA PHE A 171 -6.35 -3.28 5.61
C PHE A 171 -6.53 -4.32 4.51
N GLY A 172 -5.73 -5.38 4.50
CA GLY A 172 -5.84 -6.50 3.55
C GLY A 172 -7.24 -7.11 3.58
N PRO A 173 -7.71 -7.65 4.72
CA PRO A 173 -9.07 -8.15 4.86
C PRO A 173 -10.15 -7.12 4.53
N ALA A 174 -9.99 -5.87 5.01
CA ALA A 174 -10.96 -4.80 4.72
C ALA A 174 -11.06 -4.51 3.21
N THR A 175 -9.95 -4.45 2.49
CA THR A 175 -9.95 -4.21 1.04
C THR A 175 -10.63 -5.35 0.27
N LEU A 176 -10.47 -6.59 0.71
CA LEU A 176 -11.20 -7.73 0.15
C LEU A 176 -12.70 -7.66 0.45
N GLY A 177 -13.09 -7.22 1.65
CA GLY A 177 -14.49 -6.94 1.99
C GLY A 177 -15.10 -5.86 1.10
N VAL A 178 -14.37 -4.77 0.85
CA VAL A 178 -14.77 -3.71 -0.08
C VAL A 178 -14.94 -4.27 -1.50
N LEU A 179 -14.02 -5.12 -1.97
CA LEU A 179 -14.17 -5.78 -3.27
C LEU A 179 -15.44 -6.62 -3.34
N ALA A 180 -15.74 -7.39 -2.30
CA ALA A 180 -16.92 -8.23 -2.25
C ALA A 180 -18.21 -7.40 -2.33
N VAL A 181 -18.28 -6.29 -1.59
CA VAL A 181 -19.43 -5.36 -1.63
C VAL A 181 -19.57 -4.71 -3.02
N LEU A 182 -18.46 -4.24 -3.59
CA LEU A 182 -18.43 -3.62 -4.91
C LEU A 182 -18.84 -4.59 -6.02
N ALA A 183 -18.31 -5.81 -6.00
CA ALA A 183 -18.66 -6.87 -6.93
C ALA A 183 -20.13 -7.31 -6.78
N GLY A 184 -20.62 -7.43 -5.53
CA GLY A 184 -22.02 -7.74 -5.26
C GLY A 184 -22.98 -6.65 -5.76
N THR A 185 -22.59 -5.38 -5.63
CA THR A 185 -23.36 -4.24 -6.14
C THR A 185 -23.39 -4.24 -7.66
N GLU A 186 -22.25 -4.43 -8.33
CA GLU A 186 -22.19 -4.54 -9.79
C GLU A 186 -23.04 -5.71 -10.30
N LEU A 187 -23.04 -6.85 -9.60
CA LEU A 187 -23.88 -8.00 -9.93
C LEU A 187 -25.37 -7.68 -9.79
N ALA A 188 -25.78 -7.02 -8.71
CA ALA A 188 -27.18 -6.66 -8.46
C ALA A 188 -27.72 -5.71 -9.54
N VAL A 189 -26.93 -4.71 -9.95
CA VAL A 189 -27.30 -3.77 -11.02
C VAL A 189 -27.50 -4.51 -12.35
N ARG A 190 -26.56 -5.39 -12.72
CA ARG A 190 -26.65 -6.18 -13.96
C ARG A 190 -27.86 -7.10 -14.00
N ASN A 191 -28.21 -7.71 -12.87
CA ASN A 191 -29.39 -8.58 -12.78
C ASN A 191 -30.68 -7.78 -12.92
N ARG A 192 -30.75 -6.59 -12.32
CA ARG A 192 -31.90 -5.68 -12.47
C ARG A 192 -32.10 -5.25 -13.91
N GLU A 193 -31.03 -4.86 -14.60
CA GLU A 193 -31.09 -4.45 -16.01
C GLU A 193 -31.61 -5.59 -16.90
N ARG A 194 -31.13 -6.83 -16.69
CA ARG A 194 -31.63 -8.00 -17.44
C ARG A 194 -33.12 -8.25 -17.24
N LEU A 195 -33.61 -8.14 -16.01
CA LEU A 195 -35.04 -8.35 -15.71
C LEU A 195 -35.92 -7.31 -16.42
N ILE A 196 -35.50 -6.05 -16.44
CA ILE A 196 -36.23 -4.97 -17.12
C ILE A 196 -36.31 -5.25 -18.63
N THR A 197 -35.19 -5.65 -19.25
CA THR A 197 -35.16 -5.98 -20.69
C THR A 197 -36.08 -7.15 -21.03
N ILE A 198 -36.14 -8.19 -20.18
CA ILE A 198 -37.04 -9.34 -20.40
C ILE A 198 -38.51 -8.91 -20.31
N VAL A 199 -38.87 -8.10 -19.31
CA VAL A 199 -40.25 -7.62 -19.14
C VAL A 199 -40.67 -6.74 -20.32
N GLN A 200 -39.79 -5.85 -20.79
CA GLN A 200 -40.06 -5.00 -21.94
C GLN A 200 -40.19 -5.79 -23.25
N GLY A 201 -39.36 -6.84 -23.45
CA GLY A 201 -39.47 -7.71 -24.61
C GLY A 201 -40.76 -8.52 -24.66
N ILE A 202 -41.35 -8.87 -23.51
CA ILE A 202 -42.65 -9.57 -23.44
C ILE A 202 -43.82 -8.63 -23.78
N THR A 203 -43.67 -7.31 -23.59
CA THR A 203 -44.75 -6.35 -23.86
C THR A 203 -44.83 -5.86 -25.30
N GLU A 204 -43.83 -6.19 -26.14
CA GLU A 204 -43.80 -5.81 -27.57
C GLU A 204 -44.25 -6.94 -28.51
N ASP A 205 -44.46 -8.15 -27.98
CA ASP A 205 -45.06 -9.31 -28.67
C ASP A 205 -46.57 -9.43 -28.39
#